data_AF-A2DUX9-F1
#
_entry.id   AF-A2DUX9-F1
#
_cell.length_a   1.000
_cell.length_b   1.000
_cell.length_c   1.000
_cell.angle_alpha   90.00
_cell.angle_beta   90.00
_cell.angle_gamma   90.00
#
_symmetry.space_group_name_H-M   'P 1'
#
loop_
_entity.id
_entity.type
_entity.pdbx_description
1 polymer ?
#
loop_
_entity_poly.entity_id
_entity_poly.type
_entity_poly.pdbx_seq_one_letter_code
_entity_poly.pdbx_strand_id
1 'polypeptide(L)'
;MGLGLSIESVKGTDSNGPKALILLLYEKQSFKPISFTDFIENPLAFSSNPLVILEPIQGEHAKMETSMIRGKSYADTIRIFHQHFRPQFFKVPGQYIWVITPNKLPKSVNSEIAASLKTAQLENYSSTKCVDPQTVFLDLGQINSLTMALKPPQQTQFIRASSPIRTAGHFCGTSKLISRRSHNTNFNGTFKLPSLPTLDGFKEDSPPDDMNKIIEGLYIGDERAAANKQMLLDNNITHIVNLSGQTAQNYFPDTFKYFSLEMIDNDFEEIPPKFWEAIKFVQKSLQSGGTVLVHCRRGISRSAALVAAFLNEDRAMPIDSAIALIKQNRSNININQGFLDQLYMKETKRRKSKPRLIIPGKL
;
A
#
# COMPACT_ATOMS: atom_id res chain seq x y z
N MET A 1 -4.35 -30.38 8.77
CA MET A 1 -3.57 -29.45 9.61
C MET A 1 -2.37 -29.00 8.80
N GLY A 2 -2.24 -27.70 8.54
CA GLY A 2 -1.09 -27.12 7.84
C GLY A 2 -0.32 -26.18 8.78
N LEU A 3 0.99 -26.07 8.57
CA LEU A 3 1.86 -25.15 9.31
C LEU A 3 1.59 -23.72 8.85
N GLY A 4 1.13 -22.88 9.78
CA GLY A 4 0.76 -21.48 9.54
C GLY A 4 1.93 -20.50 9.60
N LEU A 5 1.69 -19.25 9.20
CA LEU A 5 2.60 -18.13 9.49
C LEU A 5 2.05 -17.31 10.65
N SER A 6 2.90 -16.96 11.62
CA SER A 6 2.47 -16.10 12.72
C SER A 6 2.16 -14.69 12.23
N ILE A 7 1.10 -14.09 12.79
CA ILE A 7 0.70 -12.70 12.53
C ILE A 7 1.39 -11.73 13.50
N GLU A 8 1.74 -12.23 14.69
CA GLU A 8 2.36 -11.48 15.78
C GLU A 8 3.75 -12.05 16.07
N SER A 9 4.72 -11.16 16.36
CA SER A 9 6.03 -11.56 16.85
C SER A 9 5.94 -11.91 18.33
N VAL A 10 6.68 -12.94 18.77
CA VAL A 10 6.66 -13.46 20.16
C VAL A 10 7.06 -12.42 21.23
N LYS A 11 7.58 -11.25 20.84
CA LYS A 11 7.91 -10.15 21.75
C LYS A 11 6.65 -9.36 22.14
N GLY A 12 5.79 -9.96 22.95
CA GLY A 12 4.57 -9.31 23.45
C GLY A 12 3.53 -10.32 23.91
N THR A 13 3.79 -10.89 25.08
CA THR A 13 2.93 -11.72 25.95
C THR A 13 1.42 -11.73 25.66
N ASP A 14 0.95 -12.87 25.13
CA ASP A 14 -0.27 -13.55 25.58
C ASP A 14 0.11 -15.00 25.90
N SER A 15 -0.35 -15.55 27.02
CA SER A 15 -0.04 -16.91 27.49
C SER A 15 -0.47 -18.03 26.53
N ASN A 16 -1.25 -17.70 25.50
CA ASN A 16 -1.91 -18.65 24.63
C ASN A 16 -1.15 -18.95 23.32
N GLY A 17 -0.13 -18.15 22.94
CA GLY A 17 0.63 -18.28 21.68
C GLY A 17 0.19 -17.30 20.58
N PRO A 18 0.85 -17.19 19.42
CA PRO A 18 0.43 -16.25 18.37
C PRO A 18 -0.73 -16.79 17.52
N LYS A 19 -1.46 -15.87 16.90
CA LYS A 19 -2.39 -16.20 15.80
C LYS A 19 -1.62 -16.60 14.56
N ALA A 20 -2.17 -17.56 13.81
CA ALA A 20 -1.54 -18.11 12.63
C ALA A 20 -2.44 -18.03 11.40
N LEU A 21 -1.89 -17.49 10.30
CA LEU A 21 -2.52 -17.56 8.98
C LEU A 21 -2.67 -19.02 8.54
N ILE A 22 -3.73 -19.30 7.77
CA ILE A 22 -3.99 -20.61 7.19
C ILE A 22 -3.97 -20.50 5.67
N LEU A 23 -3.27 -21.43 5.01
CA LEU A 23 -3.24 -21.54 3.55
C LEU A 23 -3.98 -22.79 3.10
N LEU A 24 -4.96 -22.63 2.22
CA LEU A 24 -5.80 -23.69 1.70
C LEU A 24 -5.64 -23.78 0.18
N LEU A 25 -5.53 -25.00 -0.35
CA LEU A 25 -5.64 -25.32 -1.77
C LEU A 25 -7.10 -25.58 -2.12
N TYR A 26 -7.63 -24.86 -3.11
CA TYR A 26 -8.95 -25.10 -3.65
C TYR A 26 -8.87 -26.11 -4.80
N GLU A 27 -9.40 -27.31 -4.59
CA GLU A 27 -9.40 -28.39 -5.57
C GLU A 27 -10.72 -29.15 -5.51
N LYS A 28 -11.37 -29.36 -6.67
CA LYS A 28 -12.62 -30.14 -6.79
C LYS A 28 -13.70 -29.68 -5.78
N GLN A 29 -13.93 -28.36 -5.69
CA GLN A 29 -14.90 -27.75 -4.76
C GLN A 29 -14.63 -28.03 -3.26
N SER A 30 -13.41 -28.41 -2.92
CA SER A 30 -12.98 -28.66 -1.55
C SER A 30 -11.76 -27.81 -1.20
N PHE A 31 -11.60 -27.50 0.08
CA PHE A 31 -10.44 -26.78 0.58
C PHE A 31 -9.52 -27.74 1.35
N LYS A 32 -8.25 -27.82 0.96
CA LYS A 32 -7.25 -28.68 1.58
C LYS A 32 -6.17 -27.83 2.25
N PRO A 33 -5.91 -27.96 3.55
CA PRO A 33 -4.81 -27.24 4.20
C PRO A 33 -3.46 -27.60 3.62
N ILE A 34 -2.64 -26.60 3.34
CA ILE A 34 -1.25 -26.77 2.93
C ILE A 34 -0.32 -25.98 3.85
N SER A 35 0.96 -26.35 3.89
CA SER A 35 1.95 -25.60 4.65
C SER A 35 2.32 -24.31 3.93
N PHE A 36 2.39 -23.19 4.67
CA PHE A 36 2.98 -21.96 4.13
C PHE A 36 4.44 -22.16 3.74
N THR A 37 5.15 -23.02 4.45
CA THR A 37 6.57 -23.28 4.20
C THR A 37 6.78 -23.96 2.85
N ASP A 38 5.98 -24.98 2.55
CA ASP A 38 6.01 -25.70 1.26
C ASP A 38 5.68 -24.75 0.11
N PHE A 39 4.71 -23.84 0.33
CA PHE A 39 4.37 -22.80 -0.63
C PHE A 39 5.52 -21.82 -0.85
N ILE A 40 6.17 -21.33 0.21
CA ILE A 40 7.30 -20.39 0.11
C ILE A 40 8.51 -21.06 -0.56
N GLU A 41 8.75 -22.33 -0.29
CA GLU A 41 9.85 -23.09 -0.88
C GLU A 41 9.66 -23.34 -2.38
N ASN A 42 8.45 -23.70 -2.80
CA ASN A 42 8.12 -23.98 -4.19
C ASN A 42 6.72 -23.48 -4.58
N PRO A 43 6.54 -22.17 -4.82
CA PRO A 43 5.24 -21.63 -5.20
C PRO A 43 4.68 -22.24 -6.49
N LEU A 44 5.56 -22.61 -7.42
CA LEU A 44 5.18 -23.11 -8.75
C LEU A 44 4.48 -24.47 -8.70
N ALA A 45 4.75 -25.29 -7.68
CA ALA A 45 4.04 -26.54 -7.43
C ALA A 45 2.53 -26.32 -7.26
N PHE A 46 2.13 -25.14 -6.80
CA PHE A 46 0.73 -24.77 -6.56
C PHE A 46 0.13 -23.95 -7.71
N SER A 47 0.83 -23.81 -8.84
CA SER A 47 0.34 -23.01 -9.95
C SER A 47 -0.91 -23.60 -10.62
N SER A 48 -1.23 -24.88 -10.44
CA SER A 48 -2.35 -25.53 -11.13
C SER A 48 -3.72 -25.25 -10.53
N ASN A 49 -3.79 -24.88 -9.26
CA ASN A 49 -5.04 -24.69 -8.54
C ASN A 49 -5.01 -23.36 -7.76
N PRO A 50 -6.17 -22.73 -7.52
CA PRO A 50 -6.26 -21.55 -6.67
C PRO A 50 -5.92 -21.87 -5.21
N LEU A 51 -5.39 -20.87 -4.51
CA LEU A 51 -5.12 -20.92 -3.08
C LEU A 51 -5.99 -19.90 -2.35
N VAL A 52 -6.21 -20.12 -1.06
CA VAL A 52 -6.96 -19.22 -0.18
C VAL A 52 -6.17 -19.02 1.11
N ILE A 53 -5.92 -17.76 1.48
CA ILE A 53 -5.40 -17.41 2.81
C ILE A 53 -6.57 -16.97 3.68
N LEU A 54 -6.65 -17.57 4.85
CA LEU A 54 -7.58 -17.20 5.91
C LEU A 54 -6.81 -16.56 7.07
N GLU A 55 -7.32 -15.44 7.56
CA GLU A 55 -6.97 -14.92 8.88
C GLU A 55 -7.79 -15.66 9.94
N PRO A 56 -7.18 -16.09 11.06
CA PRO A 56 -7.87 -16.79 12.13
C PRO A 56 -8.87 -15.86 12.83
N ILE A 57 -10.03 -16.41 13.18
CA ILE A 57 -11.06 -15.71 13.97
C ILE A 57 -10.62 -15.70 15.44
N GLN A 58 -11.06 -14.69 16.20
CA GLN A 58 -10.63 -14.44 17.59
C GLN A 58 -10.69 -15.72 18.46
N GLY A 59 -9.59 -16.06 19.15
CA GLY A 59 -9.53 -17.10 20.19
C GLY A 59 -8.63 -18.31 19.90
N GLU A 60 -8.22 -18.53 18.65
CA GLU A 60 -7.34 -19.66 18.30
C GLU A 60 -5.87 -19.24 18.22
N HIS A 61 -5.03 -19.90 19.01
CA HIS A 61 -3.60 -19.63 19.11
C HIS A 61 -2.80 -20.87 18.71
N ALA A 62 -1.71 -20.65 17.97
CA ALA A 62 -0.84 -21.70 17.47
C ALA A 62 0.43 -21.83 18.31
N LYS A 63 1.00 -23.03 18.39
CA LYS A 63 2.32 -23.23 19.00
C LYS A 63 3.41 -22.79 18.02
N MET A 64 4.36 -21.98 18.49
CA MET A 64 5.52 -21.60 17.70
C MET A 64 6.41 -22.83 17.42
N GLU A 65 6.67 -23.10 16.14
CA GLU A 65 7.55 -24.16 15.69
C GLU A 65 8.93 -23.57 15.33
N THR A 66 9.99 -24.11 15.93
CA THR A 66 11.36 -23.60 15.78
C THR A 66 12.11 -24.24 14.60
N SER A 67 11.45 -25.09 13.81
CA SER A 67 12.08 -25.79 12.69
C SER A 67 12.51 -24.81 11.60
N MET A 68 13.82 -24.82 11.33
CA MET A 68 14.54 -23.86 10.50
C MET A 68 14.12 -23.92 9.03
N ILE A 69 13.42 -22.89 8.54
CA ILE A 69 13.50 -22.50 7.14
C ILE A 69 14.26 -21.20 7.16
N ARG A 70 15.51 -21.21 6.70
CA ARG A 70 16.38 -20.02 6.75
C ARG A 70 16.68 -19.58 5.34
N GLY A 71 16.63 -18.28 5.11
CA GLY A 71 17.44 -17.69 4.05
C GLY A 71 16.72 -17.24 2.78
N LYS A 72 15.38 -17.19 2.74
CA LYS A 72 14.67 -16.74 1.52
C LYS A 72 14.64 -15.21 1.45
N SER A 73 14.81 -14.64 0.27
CA SER A 73 14.49 -13.23 0.05
C SER A 73 12.97 -13.09 -0.11
N TYR A 74 12.34 -12.37 0.80
CA TYR A 74 10.96 -11.94 0.72
C TYR A 74 10.70 -11.18 -0.58
N ALA A 75 11.60 -10.28 -0.99
CA ALA A 75 11.45 -9.52 -2.24
C ALA A 75 11.38 -10.45 -3.47
N ASP A 76 12.26 -11.45 -3.56
CA ASP A 76 12.25 -12.42 -4.65
C ASP A 76 11.03 -13.36 -4.57
N THR A 77 10.66 -13.83 -3.37
CA THR A 77 9.48 -14.66 -3.17
C THR A 77 8.21 -13.94 -3.63
N ILE A 78 8.02 -12.68 -3.23
CA ILE A 78 6.88 -11.87 -3.64
C ILE A 78 6.93 -11.51 -5.13
N ARG A 79 8.12 -11.34 -5.72
CA ARG A 79 8.25 -11.18 -7.16
C ARG A 79 7.78 -12.42 -7.92
N ILE A 80 8.23 -13.61 -7.51
CA ILE A 80 7.82 -14.89 -8.12
C ILE A 80 6.32 -15.11 -7.94
N PHE A 81 5.81 -14.78 -6.76
CA PHE A 81 4.38 -14.82 -6.44
C PHE A 81 3.56 -14.02 -7.46
N HIS A 82 3.87 -12.72 -7.65
CA HIS A 82 3.11 -11.87 -8.59
C HIS A 82 3.31 -12.23 -10.07
N GLN A 83 4.42 -12.88 -10.43
CA GLN A 83 4.62 -13.41 -11.78
C GLN A 83 3.64 -14.54 -12.11
N HIS A 84 3.26 -15.36 -11.12
CA HIS A 84 2.51 -16.59 -11.35
C HIS A 84 1.10 -16.56 -10.78
N PHE A 85 0.81 -15.65 -9.85
CA PHE A 85 -0.45 -15.57 -9.14
C PHE A 85 -0.97 -14.13 -9.11
N ARG A 86 -2.29 -14.02 -9.01
CA ARG A 86 -3.01 -12.76 -8.79
C ARG A 86 -3.77 -12.87 -7.46
N PRO A 87 -3.36 -12.12 -6.41
CA PRO A 87 -4.13 -12.06 -5.17
C PRO A 87 -5.38 -11.19 -5.39
N GLN A 88 -6.51 -11.62 -4.84
CA GLN A 88 -7.74 -10.85 -4.76
C GLN A 88 -8.30 -10.96 -3.35
N PHE A 89 -8.62 -9.81 -2.77
CA PHE A 89 -9.24 -9.74 -1.46
C PHE A 89 -10.76 -9.91 -1.55
N PHE A 90 -11.31 -10.67 -0.62
CA PHE A 90 -12.74 -10.88 -0.43
C PHE A 90 -13.10 -10.69 1.04
N LYS A 91 -14.24 -10.03 1.26
CA LYS A 91 -14.86 -9.94 2.57
C LYS A 91 -16.04 -10.89 2.62
N VAL A 92 -16.01 -11.83 3.55
CA VAL A 92 -17.18 -12.65 3.92
C VAL A 92 -17.63 -12.25 5.33
N PRO A 93 -18.87 -12.57 5.75
CA PRO A 93 -19.32 -12.26 7.10
C PRO A 93 -18.34 -12.83 8.15
N GLY A 94 -17.77 -11.94 8.97
CA GLY A 94 -16.86 -12.32 10.06
C GLY A 94 -15.42 -12.67 9.67
N GLN A 95 -15.04 -12.63 8.37
CA GLN A 95 -13.68 -13.04 7.96
C GLN A 95 -13.14 -12.28 6.75
N TYR A 96 -11.82 -12.07 6.77
CA TYR A 96 -11.05 -11.52 5.67
C TYR A 96 -10.33 -12.64 4.92
N ILE A 97 -10.51 -12.69 3.61
CA ILE A 97 -10.03 -13.80 2.79
C ILE A 97 -9.24 -13.27 1.60
N TRP A 98 -8.08 -13.87 1.36
CA TRP A 98 -7.32 -13.64 0.14
C TRP A 98 -7.41 -14.86 -0.75
N VAL A 99 -7.96 -14.68 -1.95
CA VAL A 99 -7.95 -15.70 -2.99
C VAL A 99 -6.76 -15.44 -3.90
N ILE A 100 -5.86 -16.40 -3.99
CA ILE A 100 -4.64 -16.34 -4.79
C ILE A 100 -4.85 -17.24 -5.99
N THR A 101 -5.12 -16.64 -7.14
CA THR A 101 -5.42 -17.42 -8.35
C THR A 101 -4.23 -17.44 -9.28
N PRO A 102 -3.78 -18.60 -9.76
CA PRO A 102 -2.76 -18.68 -10.78
C PRO A 102 -3.12 -17.88 -12.04
N ASN A 103 -2.14 -17.16 -12.60
CA ASN A 103 -2.30 -16.33 -13.79
C ASN A 103 -2.78 -17.12 -15.01
N LYS A 104 -2.43 -18.41 -15.10
CA LYS A 104 -2.88 -19.32 -16.17
C LYS A 104 -4.37 -19.70 -16.09
N LEU A 105 -5.02 -19.53 -14.94
CA LEU A 105 -6.43 -19.84 -14.79
C LEU A 105 -7.31 -18.65 -15.24
N PRO A 106 -8.53 -18.88 -15.75
CA PRO A 106 -9.48 -17.82 -16.09
C PRO A 106 -9.90 -16.98 -14.88
N LYS A 107 -10.25 -15.70 -15.09
CA LYS A 107 -10.75 -14.82 -14.01
C LYS A 107 -12.09 -15.30 -13.41
N SER A 108 -12.90 -16.03 -14.18
CA SER A 108 -14.18 -16.57 -13.73
C SER A 108 -14.07 -17.53 -12.55
N VAL A 109 -12.90 -18.18 -12.38
CA VAL A 109 -12.62 -19.08 -11.26
C VAL A 109 -12.75 -18.36 -9.90
N ASN A 110 -12.48 -17.05 -9.85
CA ASN A 110 -12.61 -16.28 -8.60
C ASN A 110 -14.08 -16.18 -8.15
N SER A 111 -15.02 -16.08 -9.09
CA SER A 111 -16.46 -16.07 -8.78
C SER A 111 -16.95 -17.43 -8.27
N GLU A 112 -16.40 -18.53 -8.81
CA GLU A 112 -16.68 -19.89 -8.34
C GLU A 112 -16.20 -20.07 -6.89
N ILE A 113 -14.92 -19.75 -6.62
CA ILE A 113 -14.35 -19.82 -5.26
C ILE A 113 -15.14 -18.94 -4.29
N ALA A 114 -15.50 -17.72 -4.71
CA ALA A 114 -16.29 -16.82 -3.86
C ALA A 114 -17.67 -17.38 -3.53
N ALA A 115 -18.29 -18.17 -4.43
CA ALA A 115 -19.53 -18.88 -4.14
C ALA A 115 -19.29 -20.02 -3.14
N SER A 116 -18.25 -20.83 -3.34
CA SER A 116 -17.87 -21.91 -2.42
C SER A 116 -17.48 -21.40 -1.03
N LEU A 117 -16.82 -20.24 -0.93
CA LEU A 117 -16.44 -19.63 0.35
C LEU A 117 -17.65 -19.20 1.19
N LYS A 118 -18.78 -18.87 0.56
CA LYS A 118 -20.01 -18.50 1.29
C LYS A 118 -20.71 -19.68 1.95
N THR A 119 -20.52 -20.88 1.41
CA THR A 119 -21.14 -22.12 1.91
C THR A 119 -20.15 -22.99 2.68
N ALA A 120 -18.86 -22.67 2.65
CA ALA A 120 -17.83 -23.38 3.38
C ALA A 120 -17.91 -23.10 4.89
N GLN A 121 -17.80 -24.15 5.69
CA GLN A 121 -17.61 -24.05 7.14
C GLN A 121 -16.14 -23.69 7.44
N LEU A 122 -15.78 -22.42 7.23
CA LEU A 122 -14.41 -21.94 7.37
C LEU A 122 -13.89 -22.00 8.82
N GLU A 123 -14.80 -22.02 9.79
CA GLU A 123 -14.54 -22.24 11.23
C GLU A 123 -13.86 -23.58 11.54
N ASN A 124 -13.97 -24.57 10.65
CA ASN A 124 -13.33 -25.87 10.83
C ASN A 124 -11.83 -25.86 10.47
N TYR A 125 -11.31 -24.75 9.93
CA TYR A 125 -9.91 -24.62 9.56
C TYR A 125 -9.18 -23.82 10.62
N SER A 126 -8.28 -24.49 11.33
CA SER A 126 -7.38 -23.89 12.30
C SER A 126 -5.94 -24.37 12.10
N SER A 127 -4.97 -23.58 12.57
CA SER A 127 -3.57 -23.97 12.59
C SER A 127 -3.09 -24.12 14.02
N THR A 128 -2.63 -25.31 14.38
CA THR A 128 -2.12 -25.63 15.72
C THR A 128 -0.64 -25.30 15.89
N LYS A 129 0.05 -25.02 14.78
CA LYS A 129 1.49 -24.74 14.71
C LYS A 129 1.77 -23.59 13.75
N CYS A 130 2.74 -22.74 14.06
CA CYS A 130 3.14 -21.66 13.16
C CYS A 130 4.63 -21.34 13.20
N VAL A 131 5.11 -20.69 12.14
CA VAL A 131 6.48 -20.18 12.01
C VAL A 131 6.45 -18.65 11.96
N ASP A 132 7.46 -18.03 12.56
CA ASP A 132 7.64 -16.58 12.52
C ASP A 132 8.18 -16.18 11.15
N PRO A 133 7.49 -15.31 10.39
CA PRO A 133 7.97 -14.81 9.10
C PRO A 133 9.42 -14.29 9.13
N GLN A 134 9.87 -13.67 10.23
CA GLN A 134 11.24 -13.16 10.39
C GLN A 134 12.29 -14.27 10.40
N THR A 135 11.89 -15.50 10.74
CA THR A 135 12.81 -16.66 10.70
C THR A 135 12.94 -17.22 9.29
N VAL A 136 11.91 -17.04 8.45
CA VAL A 136 11.84 -17.53 7.05
C VAL A 136 12.59 -16.60 6.08
N PHE A 137 12.37 -15.29 6.24
CA PHE A 137 12.81 -14.27 5.29
C PHE A 137 13.96 -13.41 5.81
N LEU A 138 15.02 -13.24 5.01
CA LEU A 138 16.23 -12.49 5.38
C LEU A 138 16.06 -10.96 5.35
N ASP A 139 15.23 -10.47 4.44
CA ASP A 139 15.00 -9.08 4.08
C ASP A 139 13.55 -8.66 4.37
N LEU A 140 12.91 -9.35 5.32
CA LEU A 140 11.57 -8.97 5.78
C LEU A 140 11.63 -7.62 6.48
N GLY A 141 11.13 -6.59 5.80
CA GLY A 141 10.97 -5.26 6.38
C GLY A 141 9.87 -5.21 7.45
N GLN A 142 9.52 -4.00 7.89
CA GLN A 142 8.37 -3.80 8.77
C GLN A 142 7.05 -4.05 8.01
N ILE A 143 6.53 -5.28 8.07
CA ILE A 143 5.28 -5.66 7.43
C ILE A 143 4.22 -5.86 8.51
N ASN A 144 3.25 -4.94 8.54
CA ASN A 144 2.24 -4.90 9.62
C ASN A 144 0.85 -5.38 9.17
N SER A 145 0.73 -5.90 7.94
CA SER A 145 -0.53 -6.47 7.42
C SER A 145 -0.27 -7.44 6.27
N LEU A 146 -1.18 -8.41 6.09
CA LEU A 146 -1.15 -9.32 4.94
C LEU A 146 -1.29 -8.56 3.61
N THR A 147 -2.04 -7.46 3.61
CA THR A 147 -2.11 -6.53 2.47
C THR A 147 -0.73 -6.03 2.07
N MET A 148 0.10 -5.60 3.03
CA MET A 148 1.47 -5.15 2.77
C MET A 148 2.38 -6.30 2.37
N ALA A 149 2.18 -7.48 2.98
CA ALA A 149 2.93 -8.71 2.67
C ALA A 149 2.69 -9.22 1.24
N LEU A 150 1.51 -8.96 0.68
CA LEU A 150 1.14 -9.39 -0.67
C LEU A 150 1.26 -8.28 -1.71
N LYS A 151 1.81 -7.10 -1.39
CA LYS A 151 2.05 -6.06 -2.39
C LYS A 151 3.12 -6.51 -3.38
N PRO A 152 2.97 -6.21 -4.69
CA PRO A 152 4.07 -6.43 -5.63
C PRO A 152 5.31 -5.66 -5.18
N PRO A 153 6.52 -6.17 -5.45
CA PRO A 153 7.74 -5.47 -5.09
C PRO A 153 7.71 -4.12 -5.80
N GLN A 154 7.89 -3.02 -5.05
CA GLN A 154 8.03 -1.72 -5.69
C GLN A 154 9.24 -1.78 -6.62
N GLN A 155 9.10 -1.32 -7.87
CA GLN A 155 10.27 -1.05 -8.70
C GLN A 155 11.06 0.03 -7.96
N THR A 156 12.12 -0.36 -7.26
CA THR A 156 13.11 0.58 -6.80
C THR A 156 13.54 1.40 -8.01
N GLN A 157 13.41 2.72 -7.94
CA GLN A 157 13.92 3.65 -8.95
C GLN A 157 15.45 3.70 -8.94
N PHE A 158 16.11 2.54 -8.92
CA PHE A 158 17.52 2.42 -9.25
C PHE A 158 17.60 1.94 -10.69
N ILE A 159 17.92 2.91 -11.56
CA ILE A 159 18.51 2.78 -12.90
C ILE A 159 17.96 1.59 -13.71
N ARG A 160 17.07 1.88 -14.66
CA ARG A 160 16.85 1.00 -15.82
C ARG A 160 18.18 0.73 -16.50
N ALA A 161 18.74 -0.46 -16.32
CA ALA A 161 19.51 -1.11 -17.37
C ALA A 161 18.50 -1.85 -18.24
N SER A 162 18.39 -1.43 -19.50
CA SER A 162 17.63 -2.11 -20.55
C SER A 162 17.98 -3.61 -20.61
N SER A 163 16.96 -4.48 -20.57
CA SER A 163 17.05 -5.94 -20.75
C SER A 163 17.64 -6.34 -22.12
N PRO A 164 17.84 -7.64 -22.46
CA PRO A 164 17.91 -8.88 -21.66
C PRO A 164 19.11 -9.79 -22.04
N ILE A 165 19.81 -10.44 -21.11
CA ILE A 165 20.61 -11.64 -21.46
C ILE A 165 20.39 -12.76 -20.42
N ARG A 166 19.92 -13.87 -20.96
CA ARG A 166 19.74 -15.20 -20.38
C ARG A 166 21.13 -15.80 -20.15
N THR A 167 21.53 -16.11 -18.92
CA THR A 167 22.51 -17.18 -18.66
C THR A 167 22.27 -17.75 -17.26
N ALA A 168 21.92 -19.04 -17.23
CA ALA A 168 21.90 -19.84 -16.02
C ALA A 168 23.32 -19.93 -15.44
N GLY A 169 23.44 -19.80 -14.13
CA GLY A 169 24.70 -20.00 -13.42
C GLY A 169 24.43 -20.24 -11.96
N HIS A 170 24.43 -21.51 -11.55
CA HIS A 170 24.51 -21.91 -10.16
C HIS A 170 25.75 -21.27 -9.53
N PHE A 171 25.61 -20.69 -8.34
CA PHE A 171 26.78 -20.35 -7.50
C PHE A 171 26.85 -21.31 -6.33
N CYS A 172 27.72 -22.31 -6.50
CA CYS A 172 28.48 -22.90 -5.42
C CYS A 172 29.46 -21.85 -4.90
N GLY A 173 29.62 -21.76 -3.58
CA GLY A 173 30.33 -20.68 -2.91
C GLY A 173 31.77 -20.49 -3.40
N THR A 174 32.13 -19.25 -3.72
CA THR A 174 33.42 -18.63 -3.43
C THR A 174 33.32 -17.12 -3.70
N SER A 175 33.82 -16.33 -2.76
CA SER A 175 33.77 -14.87 -2.73
C SER A 175 34.84 -14.25 -3.64
N LYS A 176 34.60 -14.15 -4.95
CA LYS A 176 35.30 -13.26 -5.89
C LYS A 176 34.59 -13.19 -7.24
N LEU A 177 33.97 -12.06 -7.54
CA LEU A 177 33.55 -11.70 -8.91
C LEU A 177 34.72 -10.97 -9.60
N ILE A 178 35.35 -11.62 -10.58
CA ILE A 178 36.35 -10.98 -11.44
C ILE A 178 35.60 -10.38 -12.64
N SER A 179 35.42 -9.05 -12.63
CA SER A 179 35.02 -8.29 -13.81
C SER A 179 36.25 -7.96 -14.64
N ARG A 180 36.45 -8.63 -15.78
CA ARG A 180 37.43 -8.21 -16.79
C ARG A 180 36.75 -7.21 -17.73
N ARG A 181 37.16 -5.94 -17.66
CA ARG A 181 37.05 -5.01 -18.81
C ARG A 181 38.44 -4.76 -19.35
N SER A 182 38.60 -4.91 -20.66
CA SER A 182 39.78 -4.44 -21.36
C SER A 182 39.76 -2.91 -21.41
N HIS A 183 40.96 -2.33 -21.38
CA HIS A 183 41.33 -0.92 -21.48
C HIS A 183 41.53 -0.16 -20.17
N ASN A 184 42.83 0.05 -19.95
CA ASN A 184 43.55 0.82 -18.95
C ASN A 184 43.12 2.30 -18.94
N THR A 185 42.60 2.80 -17.82
CA THR A 185 42.86 4.17 -17.35
C THR A 185 42.80 4.20 -15.82
N ASN A 186 43.91 4.61 -15.21
CA ASN A 186 44.05 4.83 -13.77
C ASN A 186 43.30 6.11 -13.36
N PHE A 187 42.35 6.01 -12.44
CA PHE A 187 41.91 7.16 -11.65
C PHE A 187 42.17 6.88 -10.17
N ASN A 188 43.25 7.46 -9.66
CA ASN A 188 43.58 7.53 -8.24
C ASN A 188 42.61 8.51 -7.57
N GLY A 189 41.69 7.97 -6.77
CA GLY A 189 40.85 8.76 -5.86
C GLY A 189 40.52 7.95 -4.63
N THR A 190 41.19 8.23 -3.51
CA THR A 190 40.84 7.68 -2.19
C THR A 190 39.57 8.35 -1.68
N PHE A 191 38.43 7.68 -1.74
CA PHE A 191 37.21 8.12 -1.06
C PHE A 191 37.16 7.50 0.34
N LYS A 192 37.31 8.33 1.39
CA LYS A 192 37.01 7.93 2.77
C LYS A 192 35.51 8.07 3.00
N LEU A 193 34.82 6.99 3.38
CA LEU A 193 33.46 7.10 3.91
C LEU A 193 33.49 7.86 5.25
N PRO A 194 32.57 8.81 5.49
CA PRO A 194 32.40 9.36 6.82
C PRO A 194 31.86 8.27 7.77
N SER A 195 32.42 8.19 8.97
CA SER A 195 31.97 7.31 10.03
C SER A 195 30.54 7.67 10.45
N LEU A 196 29.64 6.69 10.47
CA LEU A 196 28.29 6.86 11.00
C LEU A 196 28.35 7.25 12.48
N PRO A 197 27.50 8.19 12.95
CA PRO A 197 27.35 8.45 14.36
C PRO A 197 26.76 7.23 15.08
N THR A 198 27.25 6.98 16.29
CA THR A 198 26.78 5.96 17.22
C THR A 198 25.31 6.17 17.59
N LEU A 199 24.59 5.05 17.70
CA LEU A 199 23.18 4.96 18.08
C LEU A 199 22.97 5.34 19.55
N ASP A 200 22.89 6.64 19.83
CA ASP A 200 22.29 7.15 21.07
C ASP A 200 21.19 8.15 20.71
N GLY A 201 19.95 7.78 21.01
CA GLY A 201 18.80 8.69 21.06
C GLY A 201 18.08 8.99 19.74
N PHE A 202 17.36 8.02 19.17
CA PHE A 202 16.24 8.35 18.29
C PHE A 202 15.08 8.88 19.15
N LYS A 203 14.99 10.20 19.28
CA LYS A 203 13.68 10.83 19.48
C LYS A 203 12.95 10.78 18.15
N GLU A 204 11.76 10.22 18.18
CA GLU A 204 10.83 10.24 17.06
C GLU A 204 10.36 11.69 16.91
N ASP A 205 11.06 12.50 16.11
CA ASP A 205 10.63 13.86 15.75
C ASP A 205 9.41 13.74 14.84
N SER A 206 8.23 13.51 15.43
CA SER A 206 6.97 13.68 14.72
C SER A 206 6.92 15.13 14.23
N PRO A 207 6.73 15.41 12.93
CA PRO A 207 6.54 16.77 12.47
C PRO A 207 5.35 17.39 13.24
N PRO A 208 5.43 18.70 13.56
CA PRO A 208 4.40 19.36 14.35
C PRO A 208 3.02 19.16 13.73
N ASP A 209 1.98 19.28 14.56
CA ASP A 209 0.59 19.33 14.15
C ASP A 209 0.42 20.45 13.13
N ASP A 210 0.53 20.14 11.84
CA ASP A 210 0.76 21.18 10.84
C ASP A 210 -0.22 21.06 9.66
N MET A 211 -0.78 22.21 9.31
CA MET A 211 -1.53 22.44 8.10
C MET A 211 -0.72 23.35 7.17
N ASN A 212 -0.49 22.89 5.95
CA ASN A 212 0.35 23.62 5.00
C ASN A 212 -0.52 24.26 3.94
N LYS A 213 -0.29 25.55 3.68
CA LYS A 213 -0.90 26.26 2.56
C LYS A 213 -0.37 25.70 1.26
N ILE A 214 -1.25 25.29 0.35
CA ILE A 214 -0.86 24.78 -0.97
C ILE A 214 -1.00 25.88 -2.03
N ILE A 215 -2.13 26.58 -2.01
CA ILE A 215 -2.38 27.79 -2.79
C ILE A 215 -3.20 28.76 -1.93
N GLU A 216 -3.44 29.96 -2.45
CA GLU A 216 -4.35 30.90 -1.79
C GLU A 216 -5.72 30.26 -1.53
N GLY A 217 -6.19 30.38 -0.28
CA GLY A 217 -7.46 29.81 0.17
C GLY A 217 -7.45 28.30 0.44
N LEU A 218 -6.40 27.52 0.12
CA LEU A 218 -6.41 26.05 0.24
C LEU A 218 -5.24 25.51 1.06
N TYR A 219 -5.59 24.75 2.11
CA TYR A 219 -4.66 24.09 3.01
C TYR A 219 -4.84 22.58 3.00
N ILE A 220 -3.75 21.85 3.27
CA ILE A 220 -3.74 20.42 3.53
C ILE A 220 -3.25 20.16 4.96
N GLY A 221 -3.87 19.22 5.68
CA GLY A 221 -3.46 18.89 7.05
C GLY A 221 -3.80 17.48 7.50
N ASP A 222 -3.42 17.18 8.75
CA ASP A 222 -3.81 15.96 9.46
C ASP A 222 -4.99 16.20 10.41
N GLU A 223 -5.39 15.17 11.16
CA GLU A 223 -6.51 15.25 12.11
C GLU A 223 -6.22 16.19 13.28
N ARG A 224 -4.95 16.30 13.71
CA ARG A 224 -4.54 17.15 14.84
C ARG A 224 -4.67 18.62 14.48
N ALA A 225 -4.29 18.99 13.25
CA ALA A 225 -4.55 20.33 12.72
C ALA A 225 -6.05 20.65 12.66
N ALA A 226 -6.89 19.69 12.24
CA ALA A 226 -8.34 19.86 12.22
C ALA A 226 -8.98 19.95 13.63
N ALA A 227 -8.30 19.42 14.66
CA ALA A 227 -8.71 19.53 16.05
C ALA A 227 -8.23 20.82 16.75
N ASN A 228 -7.36 21.61 16.11
CA ASN A 228 -6.81 22.84 16.69
C ASN A 228 -7.62 24.08 16.27
N LYS A 229 -8.64 24.44 17.06
CA LYS A 229 -9.53 25.58 16.75
C LYS A 229 -8.77 26.89 16.52
N GLN A 230 -7.77 27.17 17.35
CA GLN A 230 -7.04 28.43 17.28
C GLN A 230 -6.27 28.53 15.96
N MET A 231 -5.55 27.47 15.59
CA MET A 231 -4.83 27.39 14.32
C MET A 231 -5.76 27.55 13.10
N LEU A 232 -6.95 26.96 13.15
CA LEU A 232 -7.95 27.10 12.10
C LEU A 232 -8.42 28.57 11.97
N LEU A 233 -8.68 29.24 13.09
CA LEU A 233 -9.10 30.65 13.11
C LEU A 233 -7.97 31.58 12.65
N ASP A 234 -6.74 31.37 13.11
CA ASP A 234 -5.56 32.17 12.76
C ASP A 234 -5.27 32.12 11.25
N ASN A 235 -5.55 30.98 10.62
CA ASN A 235 -5.41 30.79 9.17
C ASN A 235 -6.70 31.11 8.39
N ASN A 236 -7.70 31.71 9.03
CA ASN A 236 -8.98 32.11 8.44
C ASN A 236 -9.73 30.95 7.76
N ILE A 237 -9.59 29.72 8.27
CA ILE A 237 -10.33 28.56 7.77
C ILE A 237 -11.82 28.81 7.99
N THR A 238 -12.62 28.62 6.94
CA THR A 238 -14.08 28.73 6.99
C THR A 238 -14.77 27.41 6.63
N HIS A 239 -14.08 26.55 5.89
CA HIS A 239 -14.60 25.27 5.42
C HIS A 239 -13.58 24.15 5.65
N ILE A 240 -14.07 22.94 5.96
CA ILE A 240 -13.23 21.78 6.24
C ILE A 240 -13.74 20.57 5.48
N VAL A 241 -12.86 19.92 4.71
CA VAL A 241 -13.10 18.61 4.10
C VAL A 241 -12.45 17.53 4.96
N ASN A 242 -13.27 16.67 5.57
CA ASN A 242 -12.83 15.55 6.40
C ASN A 242 -12.94 14.24 5.60
N LEU A 243 -11.79 13.69 5.19
CA LEU A 243 -11.69 12.43 4.44
C LEU A 243 -11.55 11.19 5.34
N SER A 244 -11.77 11.35 6.63
CA SER A 244 -11.63 10.30 7.63
C SER A 244 -12.87 10.25 8.53
N GLY A 245 -14.06 10.56 7.98
CA GLY A 245 -15.30 10.71 8.76
C GLY A 245 -15.69 9.49 9.61
N GLN A 246 -15.20 8.29 9.27
CA GLN A 246 -15.40 7.07 10.05
C GLN A 246 -14.58 7.05 11.36
N THR A 247 -13.40 7.69 11.36
CA THR A 247 -12.42 7.61 12.45
C THR A 247 -12.12 8.95 13.10
N ALA A 248 -12.45 10.05 12.45
CA ALA A 248 -12.18 11.42 12.88
C ALA A 248 -13.49 12.20 12.84
N GLN A 249 -13.87 12.77 13.97
CA GLN A 249 -15.07 13.59 14.10
C GLN A 249 -14.87 14.99 13.48
N ASN A 250 -15.97 15.69 13.23
CA ASN A 250 -15.94 17.12 12.93
C ASN A 250 -15.85 17.86 14.27
N TYR A 251 -14.68 18.41 14.62
CA TYR A 251 -14.43 18.93 15.97
C TYR A 251 -15.20 20.21 16.31
N PHE A 252 -15.50 21.06 15.31
CA PHE A 252 -16.13 22.36 15.52
C PHE A 252 -17.25 22.65 14.48
N PRO A 253 -18.30 21.81 14.43
CA PRO A 253 -19.35 21.89 13.40
C PRO A 253 -20.17 23.20 13.47
N ASP A 254 -20.24 23.82 14.65
CA ASP A 254 -20.94 25.10 14.84
C ASP A 254 -20.11 26.31 14.38
N THR A 255 -18.82 26.13 14.09
CA THR A 255 -17.90 27.21 13.70
C THR A 255 -17.50 27.13 12.22
N PHE A 256 -17.26 25.92 11.69
CA PHE A 256 -16.82 25.73 10.31
C PHE A 256 -17.83 24.92 9.51
N LYS A 257 -17.89 25.14 8.20
CA LYS A 257 -18.73 24.33 7.29
C LYS A 257 -17.98 23.06 6.90
N TYR A 258 -18.57 21.90 7.14
CA TYR A 258 -17.93 20.61 6.87
C TYR A 258 -18.45 19.93 5.61
N PHE A 259 -17.54 19.26 4.90
CA PHE A 259 -17.86 18.18 3.99
C PHE A 259 -17.14 16.92 4.45
N SER A 260 -17.88 15.94 4.96
CA SER A 260 -17.30 14.72 5.54
C SER A 260 -17.60 13.50 4.67
N LEU A 261 -16.58 12.70 4.45
CA LEU A 261 -16.69 11.44 3.73
C LEU A 261 -15.80 10.37 4.37
N GLU A 262 -16.30 9.15 4.30
CA GLU A 262 -15.61 7.97 4.80
C GLU A 262 -14.79 7.38 3.65
N MET A 263 -13.48 7.36 3.82
CA MET A 263 -12.55 6.73 2.88
C MET A 263 -11.51 5.96 3.66
N ILE A 264 -11.22 4.75 3.22
CA ILE A 264 -10.14 3.94 3.77
C ILE A 264 -8.88 4.20 2.94
N ASP A 265 -7.75 4.45 3.62
CA ASP A 265 -6.47 4.69 2.94
C ASP A 265 -5.81 3.38 2.55
N ASN A 266 -6.34 2.74 1.51
CA ASN A 266 -5.82 1.49 0.99
C ASN A 266 -5.77 1.51 -0.55
N ASP A 267 -4.84 0.76 -1.15
CA ASP A 267 -4.62 0.75 -2.61
C ASP A 267 -5.80 0.15 -3.40
N PHE A 268 -6.76 -0.49 -2.74
CA PHE A 268 -7.94 -1.09 -3.35
C PHE A 268 -9.21 -0.26 -3.14
N GLU A 269 -9.11 0.85 -2.40
CA GLU A 269 -10.23 1.74 -2.18
C GLU A 269 -10.56 2.44 -3.50
N GLU A 270 -11.78 2.24 -3.99
CA GLU A 270 -12.28 3.03 -5.10
C GLU A 270 -12.59 4.44 -4.62
N ILE A 271 -12.15 5.45 -5.37
CA ILE A 271 -12.50 6.84 -5.12
C ILE A 271 -14.02 6.99 -5.29
N PRO A 272 -14.78 7.21 -4.19
CA PRO A 272 -16.23 7.19 -4.26
C PRO A 272 -16.76 8.42 -5.00
N PRO A 273 -17.99 8.39 -5.55
CA PRO A 273 -18.62 9.56 -6.19
C PRO A 273 -18.59 10.83 -5.33
N LYS A 274 -18.79 10.66 -4.01
CA LYS A 274 -18.76 11.73 -3.00
C LYS A 274 -17.41 12.45 -2.90
N PHE A 275 -16.31 11.82 -3.29
CA PHE A 275 -15.00 12.48 -3.41
C PHE A 275 -15.00 13.61 -4.44
N TRP A 276 -15.66 13.39 -5.58
CA TRP A 276 -15.78 14.41 -6.63
C TRP A 276 -16.75 15.52 -6.24
N GLU A 277 -17.74 15.22 -5.40
CA GLU A 277 -18.58 16.24 -4.76
C GLU A 277 -17.79 17.09 -3.77
N ALA A 278 -16.86 16.49 -3.02
CA ALA A 278 -15.96 17.23 -2.14
C ALA A 278 -15.08 18.22 -2.91
N ILE A 279 -14.61 17.86 -4.12
CA ILE A 279 -13.90 18.80 -5.00
C ILE A 279 -14.80 20.00 -5.37
N LYS A 280 -16.07 19.75 -5.72
CA LYS A 280 -17.03 20.83 -6.00
C LYS A 280 -17.29 21.71 -4.77
N PHE A 281 -17.30 21.12 -3.58
CA PHE A 281 -17.38 21.86 -2.33
C PHE A 281 -16.17 22.80 -2.17
N VAL A 282 -14.94 22.29 -2.36
CA VAL A 282 -13.72 23.12 -2.34
C VAL A 282 -13.83 24.28 -3.34
N GLN A 283 -14.22 24.00 -4.60
CA GLN A 283 -14.37 25.03 -5.64
C GLN A 283 -15.34 26.14 -5.23
N LYS A 284 -16.54 25.78 -4.78
CA LYS A 284 -17.58 26.73 -4.35
C LYS A 284 -17.14 27.55 -3.12
N SER A 285 -16.44 26.91 -2.18
CA SER A 285 -15.93 27.57 -0.99
C SER A 285 -14.87 28.62 -1.35
N LEU A 286 -13.93 28.29 -2.24
CA LEU A 286 -12.91 29.24 -2.69
C LEU A 286 -13.53 30.38 -3.53
N GLN A 287 -14.48 30.08 -4.41
CA GLN A 287 -15.19 31.09 -5.23
C GLN A 287 -15.99 32.09 -4.40
N SER A 288 -16.46 31.68 -3.21
CA SER A 288 -17.16 32.57 -2.28
C SER A 288 -16.21 33.33 -1.33
N GLY A 289 -14.90 33.27 -1.57
CA GLY A 289 -13.88 33.95 -0.76
C GLY A 289 -13.53 33.22 0.55
N GLY A 290 -13.97 31.97 0.71
CA GLY A 290 -13.65 31.16 1.87
C GLY A 290 -12.26 30.51 1.79
N THR A 291 -11.75 30.09 2.94
CA THR A 291 -10.51 29.31 3.06
C THR A 291 -10.85 27.88 3.49
N VAL A 292 -10.26 26.90 2.82
CA VAL A 292 -10.58 25.48 2.95
C VAL A 292 -9.39 24.71 3.51
N LEU A 293 -9.62 23.92 4.55
CA LEU A 293 -8.71 22.86 4.98
C LEU A 293 -9.20 21.51 4.44
N VAL A 294 -8.32 20.77 3.75
CA VAL A 294 -8.55 19.38 3.38
C VAL A 294 -7.69 18.49 4.26
N HIS A 295 -8.31 17.66 5.09
CA HIS A 295 -7.57 16.77 5.99
C HIS A 295 -8.02 15.31 5.89
N CYS A 296 -7.12 14.45 6.35
CA CYS A 296 -7.41 13.05 6.68
C CYS A 296 -6.67 12.73 7.99
N ARG A 297 -6.67 11.47 8.44
CA ARG A 297 -6.00 11.09 9.70
C ARG A 297 -4.54 11.58 9.82
N ARG A 298 -3.70 11.34 8.79
CA ARG A 298 -2.26 11.68 8.80
C ARG A 298 -1.86 12.84 7.89
N GLY A 299 -2.76 13.31 7.04
CA GLY A 299 -2.43 14.34 6.04
C GLY A 299 -1.42 13.90 4.97
N ILE A 300 -1.36 12.61 4.62
CA ILE A 300 -0.32 12.03 3.73
C ILE A 300 -0.87 11.58 2.38
N SER A 301 -1.97 10.82 2.37
CA SER A 301 -2.45 10.13 1.15
C SER A 301 -3.84 10.62 0.71
N ARG A 302 -4.93 10.30 1.43
CA ARG A 302 -6.30 10.70 1.08
C ARG A 302 -6.45 12.21 0.81
N SER A 303 -5.98 13.05 1.74
CA SER A 303 -6.05 14.52 1.58
C SER A 303 -5.19 15.03 0.43
N ALA A 304 -3.99 14.45 0.24
CA ALA A 304 -3.15 14.79 -0.89
C ALA A 304 -3.80 14.39 -2.23
N ALA A 305 -4.49 13.25 -2.28
CA ALA A 305 -5.23 12.80 -3.46
C ALA A 305 -6.35 13.79 -3.82
N LEU A 306 -7.13 14.26 -2.84
CA LEU A 306 -8.19 15.23 -3.09
C LEU A 306 -7.64 16.57 -3.57
N VAL A 307 -6.57 17.08 -2.93
CA VAL A 307 -5.94 18.34 -3.34
C VAL A 307 -5.35 18.22 -4.75
N ALA A 308 -4.70 17.10 -5.08
CA ALA A 308 -4.17 16.87 -6.43
C ALA A 308 -5.29 16.82 -7.47
N ALA A 309 -6.39 16.13 -7.16
CA ALA A 309 -7.56 16.06 -8.03
C ALA A 309 -8.22 17.43 -8.22
N PHE A 310 -8.35 18.22 -7.14
CA PHE A 310 -8.85 19.59 -7.20
C PHE A 310 -7.98 20.46 -8.10
N LEU A 311 -6.65 20.46 -7.93
CA LEU A 311 -5.74 21.25 -8.77
C LEU A 311 -5.82 20.83 -10.25
N ASN A 312 -6.05 19.54 -10.52
CA ASN A 312 -6.22 19.04 -11.88
C ASN A 312 -7.55 19.46 -12.53
N GLU A 313 -8.66 19.38 -11.80
CA GLU A 313 -9.99 19.75 -12.30
C GLU A 313 -10.16 21.29 -12.41
N ASP A 314 -9.72 22.03 -11.39
CA ASP A 314 -9.94 23.48 -11.27
C ASP A 314 -8.89 24.32 -12.01
N ARG A 315 -7.61 23.94 -11.92
CA ARG A 315 -6.48 24.70 -12.47
C ARG A 315 -5.87 24.08 -13.72
N ALA A 316 -6.49 23.03 -14.25
CA ALA A 316 -6.00 22.26 -15.39
C ALA A 316 -4.55 21.75 -15.23
N MET A 317 -4.07 21.64 -13.99
CA MET A 317 -2.69 21.25 -13.69
C MET A 317 -2.52 19.74 -13.86
N PRO A 318 -1.50 19.24 -14.59
CA PRO A 318 -1.24 17.80 -14.66
C PRO A 318 -1.12 17.16 -13.28
N ILE A 319 -1.60 15.93 -13.09
CA ILE A 319 -1.56 15.26 -11.78
C ILE A 319 -0.14 15.24 -11.20
N ASP A 320 0.88 14.97 -12.02
CA ASP A 320 2.30 14.99 -11.60
C ASP A 320 2.73 16.38 -11.08
N SER A 321 2.34 17.44 -11.77
CA SER A 321 2.65 18.81 -11.38
C SER A 321 1.90 19.22 -10.10
N ALA A 322 0.66 18.75 -9.93
CA ALA A 322 -0.12 18.97 -8.73
C ALA A 322 0.53 18.29 -7.52
N ILE A 323 0.96 17.04 -7.67
CA ILE A 323 1.70 16.30 -6.63
C ILE A 323 3.01 17.01 -6.30
N ALA A 324 3.75 17.48 -7.30
CA ALA A 324 4.99 18.22 -7.08
C ALA A 324 4.76 19.51 -6.28
N LEU A 325 3.71 20.30 -6.62
CA LEU A 325 3.34 21.49 -5.88
C LEU A 325 2.95 21.17 -4.43
N ILE A 326 2.19 20.10 -4.20
CA ILE A 326 1.84 19.69 -2.84
C ILE A 326 3.10 19.29 -2.08
N LYS A 327 4.01 18.51 -2.68
CA LYS A 327 5.29 18.11 -2.06
C LYS A 327 6.21 19.28 -1.70
N GLN A 328 6.19 20.35 -2.49
CA GLN A 328 6.97 21.56 -2.18
C GLN A 328 6.51 22.22 -0.88
N ASN A 329 5.21 22.15 -0.57
CA ASN A 329 4.62 22.76 0.63
C ASN A 329 4.43 21.76 1.78
N ARG A 330 4.39 20.46 1.49
CA ARG A 330 4.26 19.36 2.45
C ARG A 330 5.02 18.12 1.94
N SER A 331 6.28 18.00 2.34
CA SER A 331 7.23 17.03 1.79
C SER A 331 6.89 15.56 2.06
N ASN A 332 6.14 15.28 3.13
CA ASN A 332 5.82 13.92 3.57
C ASN A 332 4.61 13.29 2.86
N ILE A 333 4.00 13.96 1.86
CA ILE A 333 2.88 13.36 1.15
C ILE A 333 3.28 12.13 0.35
N ASN A 334 2.42 11.12 0.40
CA ASN A 334 2.58 9.87 -0.31
C ASN A 334 1.20 9.29 -0.59
N ILE A 335 0.63 9.67 -1.74
CA ILE A 335 -0.67 9.18 -2.19
C ILE A 335 -0.52 7.69 -2.51
N ASN A 336 -1.45 6.87 -2.02
CA ASN A 336 -1.47 5.45 -2.31
C ASN A 336 -1.66 5.19 -3.82
N GLN A 337 -1.15 4.05 -4.31
CA GLN A 337 -1.09 3.81 -5.75
C GLN A 337 -2.49 3.64 -6.36
N GLY A 338 -3.41 3.04 -5.61
CA GLY A 338 -4.81 2.88 -6.02
C GLY A 338 -5.48 4.22 -6.36
N PHE A 339 -5.26 5.23 -5.53
CA PHE A 339 -5.74 6.58 -5.79
C PHE A 339 -5.02 7.21 -6.97
N LEU A 340 -3.69 7.10 -7.06
CA LEU A 340 -2.92 7.65 -8.18
C LEU A 340 -3.43 7.10 -9.52
N ASP A 341 -3.59 5.79 -9.65
CA ASP A 341 -4.06 5.12 -10.86
C ASP A 341 -5.45 5.64 -11.27
N GLN A 342 -6.35 5.80 -10.30
CA GLN A 342 -7.69 6.34 -10.52
C GLN A 342 -7.67 7.83 -10.94
N LEU A 343 -6.79 8.64 -10.35
CA LEU A 343 -6.61 10.05 -10.73
C LEU A 343 -6.03 10.18 -12.15
N TYR A 344 -5.00 9.41 -12.51
CA TYR A 344 -4.44 9.40 -13.87
C TYR A 344 -5.45 8.90 -14.91
N MET A 345 -6.24 7.88 -14.57
CA MET A 345 -7.32 7.40 -15.42
C MET A 345 -8.35 8.52 -15.68
N LYS A 346 -8.75 9.27 -14.64
CA LYS A 346 -9.67 10.40 -14.76
C LYS A 346 -9.09 11.51 -15.63
N GLU A 347 -7.84 11.91 -15.39
CA GLU A 347 -7.14 12.91 -16.19
C GLU A 347 -7.09 12.52 -17.67
N THR A 348 -6.72 11.27 -17.96
CA THR A 348 -6.62 10.75 -19.33
C THR A 348 -7.97 10.79 -20.04
N LYS A 349 -9.06 10.40 -19.35
CA LYS A 349 -10.43 10.51 -19.89
C LYS A 349 -10.80 11.98 -20.18
N ARG A 350 -10.47 12.92 -19.28
CA ARG A 350 -10.72 14.36 -19.47
C ARG A 350 -9.96 14.93 -20.68
N ARG A 351 -8.70 14.52 -20.88
CA ARG A 351 -7.89 14.95 -22.03
C ARG A 351 -8.45 14.43 -23.36
N LYS A 352 -9.03 13.22 -23.38
CA LYS A 352 -9.67 12.66 -24.58
C LYS A 352 -11.02 13.31 -24.90
N SER A 353 -11.75 13.79 -23.90
CA SER A 353 -13.07 14.41 -24.08
C SER A 353 -13.03 15.91 -24.43
N LYS A 354 -11.89 16.59 -24.23
CA LYS A 354 -11.72 17.97 -24.70
C LYS A 354 -11.32 17.97 -26.19
N PRO A 355 -12.02 18.67 -27.09
CA PRO A 355 -11.61 18.76 -28.48
C PRO A 355 -10.20 19.35 -28.57
N ARG A 356 -9.30 18.69 -29.31
CA ARG A 356 -8.01 19.28 -29.65
C ARG A 356 -8.29 20.43 -30.61
N LEU A 357 -7.95 21.66 -30.22
CA LEU A 357 -7.80 22.76 -31.17
C LEU A 357 -6.68 22.38 -32.14
N ILE A 358 -7.05 21.88 -33.32
CA ILE A 358 -6.13 21.76 -34.45
C ILE A 358 -6.01 23.18 -35.00
N ILE A 359 -4.88 23.84 -34.78
CA ILE A 359 -4.55 25.10 -35.46
C ILE A 359 -3.97 24.69 -36.83
N PRO A 360 -4.68 24.90 -37.95
CA PRO A 360 -4.10 24.66 -39.26
C PRO A 360 -3.14 25.81 -39.60
N GLY A 361 -1.86 25.51 -39.80
CA GLY A 361 -0.91 26.44 -40.42
C GLY A 361 0.44 26.57 -39.73
N LYS A 362 1.39 25.73 -40.13
CA LYS A 362 2.81 26.07 -40.31
C LYS A 362 3.41 25.14 -41.36
N LEU A 363 3.14 25.48 -42.62
CA LEU A 363 4.06 25.38 -43.77
C LEU A 363 3.85 26.65 -44.59
#